data_AF-A0A7V4YA58-F1
#
_entry.id   AF-A0A7V4YA58-F1
#
_cell.length_a   1.000
_cell.length_b   1.000
_cell.length_c   1.000
_cell.angle_alpha   90.00
_cell.angle_beta   90.00
_cell.angle_gamma   90.00
#
_symmetry.space_group_name_H-M   'P 1'
#
loop_
_entity.id
_entity.type
_entity.pdbx_description
1 polymer ?
#
loop_
_entity_poly.entity_id
_entity_poly.type
_entity_poly.pdbx_seq_one_letter_code
_entity_poly.pdbx_strand_id
1 'polypeptide(L)'
;MKKWFMVEKLDRREALLAAKVPFAEVEVTKPYPTKGIAFPATEKERVFQILGIDEAEIIKEEETDMAGVVLLRTKFRVIVESWDGRNQAGFVSVANELAQKLKKDVVIGVPHARPTPPRRGDQFFIWVWSSPKGETTVKVPEKIWEIPVDCRDSAFPSSGEGIAIVDEATGYEVAELISNNLYIHHDVVHGGTPRELEIFRRVLDEAFVELTFDPAEKAERRKKMEEMEFSRNQERYIDECVKWLQKKIAETEENLQKAEERVEKITRELVEAVREREDLARQKEALQNGVPKEKERFGREFEKIAKLPDVEKVRVLDGVLRVFTGMININYRGEEYEIGRFRIDIGFDGEVRCYNLSRRIDGEFDHPHIKNGYCCFGNIGPAVAKLIGQYKFLDLVVLLIEFLKTANPKGWHREARIENWPKASQKTRRR
;
A
#
# COMPACT_ATOMS: atom_id res chain seq x y z
N MET A 1 -34.41 33.38 71.90
CA MET A 1 -33.60 32.33 71.22
C MET A 1 -32.44 33.03 70.51
N LYS A 2 -31.25 32.42 70.44
CA LYS A 2 -30.14 33.00 69.64
C LYS A 2 -30.52 32.90 68.15
N LYS A 3 -30.33 33.97 67.37
CA LYS A 3 -30.58 33.98 65.91
C LYS A 3 -29.48 33.17 65.21
N TRP A 4 -29.87 32.27 64.32
CA TRP A 4 -28.97 31.53 63.44
C TRP A 4 -29.24 31.96 62.01
N PHE A 5 -28.17 32.08 61.22
CA PHE A 5 -28.26 32.24 59.78
C PHE A 5 -28.00 30.91 59.12
N MET A 6 -28.62 30.70 57.97
CA MET A 6 -28.43 29.52 57.14
C MET A 6 -28.04 29.99 55.74
N VAL A 7 -27.01 29.38 55.16
CA VAL A 7 -26.65 29.55 53.74
C VAL A 7 -26.91 28.26 52.99
N GLU A 8 -27.42 28.38 51.76
CA GLU A 8 -27.70 27.22 50.92
C GLU A 8 -26.41 26.51 50.51
N LYS A 9 -26.34 25.23 50.85
CA LYS A 9 -25.45 24.19 50.31
C LYS A 9 -24.11 24.68 49.70
N LEU A 10 -23.23 25.20 50.55
CA LEU A 10 -21.85 25.49 50.19
C LEU A 10 -20.93 24.36 50.69
N ASP A 11 -20.27 23.69 49.76
CA ASP A 11 -19.38 22.55 50.02
C ASP A 11 -18.02 23.01 50.54
N ARG A 12 -18.06 23.74 51.66
CA ARG A 12 -16.88 24.27 52.37
C ARG A 12 -16.91 23.91 53.86
N ARG A 13 -17.55 22.78 54.17
CA ARG A 13 -17.64 22.23 55.54
C ARG A 13 -16.25 22.11 56.17
N GLU A 14 -15.28 21.59 55.42
CA GLU A 14 -13.91 21.43 55.91
C GLU A 14 -13.25 22.77 56.23
N ALA A 15 -13.50 23.82 55.43
CA ALA A 15 -12.98 25.15 55.69
C ALA A 15 -13.59 25.76 56.97
N LEU A 16 -14.90 25.57 57.20
CA LEU A 16 -15.57 26.00 58.42
C LEU A 16 -15.07 25.23 59.66
N LEU A 17 -14.86 23.91 59.52
CA LEU A 17 -14.26 23.07 60.56
C LEU A 17 -12.83 23.49 60.89
N ALA A 18 -12.00 23.73 59.88
CA ALA A 18 -10.62 24.21 60.04
C ALA A 18 -10.58 25.58 60.74
N ALA A 19 -11.54 26.44 60.43
CA ALA A 19 -11.70 27.73 61.10
C ALA A 19 -12.35 27.63 62.49
N LYS A 20 -12.77 26.45 62.95
CA LYS A 20 -13.47 26.25 64.24
C LYS A 20 -14.74 27.10 64.36
N VAL A 21 -15.45 27.32 63.26
CA VAL A 21 -16.73 28.02 63.27
C VAL A 21 -17.82 27.04 63.74
N PRO A 22 -18.65 27.39 64.74
CA PRO A 22 -19.79 26.55 65.12
C PRO A 22 -20.85 26.56 64.02
N PHE A 23 -21.22 25.37 63.52
CA PHE A 23 -22.29 25.22 62.54
C PHE A 23 -23.08 23.92 62.74
N ALA A 24 -24.27 23.87 62.15
CA ALA A 24 -25.13 22.70 62.06
C ALA A 24 -25.63 22.53 60.62
N GLU A 25 -25.67 21.31 60.12
CA GLU A 25 -26.37 21.01 58.87
C GLU A 25 -27.86 20.97 59.16
N VAL A 26 -28.63 21.79 58.44
CA VAL A 26 -30.07 21.87 58.61
C VAL A 26 -30.77 21.71 57.27
N GLU A 27 -31.94 21.10 57.31
CA GLU A 27 -32.87 21.00 56.19
C GLU A 27 -34.11 21.80 56.55
N VAL A 28 -34.48 22.73 55.68
CA VAL A 28 -35.67 23.57 55.82
C VAL A 28 -36.61 23.27 54.69
N THR A 29 -37.92 23.25 54.95
CA THR A 29 -38.94 23.02 53.92
C THR A 29 -39.56 24.31 53.42
N LYS A 30 -39.38 25.41 54.17
CA LYS A 30 -39.82 26.76 53.80
C LYS A 30 -38.61 27.72 53.70
N PRO A 31 -38.62 28.67 52.75
CA PRO A 31 -39.67 28.91 51.75
C PRO A 31 -39.74 27.85 50.63
N TYR A 32 -38.74 26.99 50.53
CA TYR A 32 -38.72 25.81 49.67
C TYR A 32 -37.75 24.77 50.27
N PRO A 33 -37.88 23.49 49.92
CA PRO A 33 -36.99 22.44 50.40
C PRO A 33 -35.53 22.70 50.04
N THR A 34 -34.71 23.00 51.06
CA THR A 34 -33.28 23.29 50.91
C THR A 34 -32.49 22.69 52.06
N LYS A 35 -31.29 22.22 51.77
CA LYS A 35 -30.28 21.82 52.75
C LYS A 35 -29.17 22.85 52.79
N GLY A 36 -28.65 23.15 53.97
CA GLY A 36 -27.64 24.17 54.14
C GLY A 36 -26.94 24.11 55.47
N ILE A 37 -26.04 25.06 55.67
CA ILE A 37 -25.25 25.18 56.88
C ILE A 37 -25.82 26.34 57.69
N ALA A 38 -26.36 26.02 58.86
CA ALA A 38 -26.78 27.01 59.84
C ALA A 38 -25.62 27.33 60.80
N PHE A 39 -25.40 28.61 61.09
CA PHE A 39 -24.37 29.11 62.00
C PHE A 39 -24.92 30.25 62.86
N PRO A 40 -24.36 30.50 64.06
CA PRO A 40 -24.79 31.62 64.89
C PRO A 40 -24.65 32.96 64.17
N ALA A 41 -25.62 33.86 64.35
CA ALA A 41 -25.58 35.19 63.72
C ALA A 41 -24.33 36.02 64.07
N THR A 42 -23.65 35.70 65.18
CA THR A 42 -22.38 36.33 65.60
C THR A 42 -21.16 35.89 64.78
N GLU A 43 -21.27 34.84 63.96
CA GLU A 43 -20.20 34.34 63.09
C GLU A 43 -20.39 34.79 61.63
N LYS A 44 -21.37 35.65 61.35
CA LYS A 44 -21.80 36.01 59.98
C LYS A 44 -20.66 36.46 59.09
N GLU A 45 -19.94 37.49 59.49
CA GLU A 45 -18.88 38.12 58.70
C GLU A 45 -17.74 37.13 58.44
N ARG A 46 -17.42 36.31 59.45
CA ARG A 46 -16.36 35.30 59.38
C ARG A 46 -16.75 34.16 58.43
N VAL A 47 -17.98 33.68 58.51
CA VAL A 47 -18.51 32.68 57.58
C VAL A 47 -18.52 33.22 56.16
N PHE A 48 -18.94 34.46 55.95
CA PHE A 48 -18.95 35.08 54.63
C PHE A 48 -17.56 35.19 54.03
N GLN A 49 -16.58 35.60 54.81
CA GLN A 49 -15.18 35.65 54.37
C GLN A 49 -14.67 34.26 53.97
N ILE A 50 -14.98 33.22 54.75
CA ILE A 50 -14.58 31.82 54.44
C ILE A 50 -15.26 31.31 53.17
N LEU A 51 -16.53 31.67 52.99
CA LEU A 51 -17.37 31.24 51.87
C LEU A 51 -17.21 32.13 50.63
N GLY A 52 -16.51 33.26 50.73
CA GLY A 52 -16.36 34.24 49.65
C GLY A 52 -17.68 34.93 49.28
N ILE A 53 -18.59 35.11 50.25
CA ILE A 53 -19.86 35.81 50.06
C ILE A 53 -19.64 37.27 50.41
N ASP A 54 -19.96 38.20 49.51
CA ASP A 54 -20.00 39.63 49.89
C ASP A 54 -21.33 39.91 50.62
N GLU A 55 -21.28 40.60 51.76
CA GLU A 55 -22.47 40.93 52.54
C GLU A 55 -23.49 41.76 51.74
N ALA A 56 -23.02 42.54 50.76
CA ALA A 56 -23.86 43.30 49.83
C ALA A 56 -24.63 42.40 48.83
N GLU A 57 -24.30 41.11 48.73
CA GLU A 57 -24.96 40.15 47.87
C GLU A 57 -26.18 39.51 48.53
N ILE A 58 -26.46 39.78 49.80
CA ILE A 58 -27.65 39.20 50.44
C ILE A 58 -28.90 39.96 50.00
N ILE A 59 -29.71 39.34 49.15
CA ILE A 59 -30.98 39.94 48.68
C ILE A 59 -31.99 39.95 49.82
N LYS A 60 -32.08 38.85 50.57
CA LYS A 60 -33.21 38.63 51.48
C LYS A 60 -32.86 37.67 52.60
N GLU A 61 -33.19 38.09 53.81
CA GLU A 61 -33.39 37.21 54.95
C GLU A 61 -34.77 36.56 54.81
N GLU A 62 -34.84 35.25 54.61
CA GLU A 62 -36.11 34.51 54.54
C GLU A 62 -36.28 33.70 55.82
N GLU A 63 -37.44 33.85 56.47
CA GLU A 63 -37.78 33.00 57.60
C GLU A 63 -37.93 31.55 57.14
N THR A 64 -37.36 30.64 57.92
CA THR A 64 -37.48 29.21 57.68
C THR A 64 -38.54 28.60 58.60
N ASP A 65 -38.96 27.39 58.31
CA ASP A 65 -39.82 26.58 59.20
C ASP A 65 -39.09 26.12 60.47
N MET A 66 -37.76 26.28 60.54
CA MET A 66 -36.97 25.99 61.72
C MET A 66 -36.85 27.23 62.62
N ALA A 67 -37.42 27.16 63.82
CA ALA A 67 -37.47 28.28 64.76
C ALA A 67 -36.06 28.85 65.06
N GLY A 68 -35.89 30.15 64.79
CA GLY A 68 -34.64 30.87 65.05
C GLY A 68 -33.60 30.77 63.93
N VAL A 69 -33.89 30.11 62.80
CA VAL A 69 -33.03 30.01 61.62
C VAL A 69 -33.56 30.90 60.49
N VAL A 70 -32.69 31.76 59.96
CA VAL A 70 -32.97 32.67 58.84
C VAL A 70 -32.11 32.29 57.64
N LEU A 71 -32.76 32.02 56.50
CA LEU A 71 -32.09 31.72 55.25
C LEU A 71 -31.53 33.00 54.61
N LEU A 72 -30.23 32.99 54.30
CA LEU A 72 -29.53 34.05 53.59
C LEU A 72 -29.35 33.64 52.13
N ARG A 73 -29.93 34.42 51.21
CA ARG A 73 -29.81 34.21 49.77
C ARG A 73 -28.86 35.22 49.13
N THR A 74 -27.88 34.71 48.39
CA THR A 74 -27.00 35.52 47.54
C THR A 74 -27.75 36.09 46.35
N LYS A 75 -27.19 37.14 45.74
CA LYS A 75 -27.87 37.91 44.69
C LYS A 75 -27.91 37.21 43.35
N PHE A 76 -26.82 36.52 43.08
CA PHE A 76 -26.63 35.71 41.90
C PHE A 76 -26.35 34.29 42.35
N ARG A 77 -26.90 33.33 41.62
CA ARG A 77 -26.78 31.91 41.93
C ARG A 77 -26.28 31.12 40.74
N VAL A 78 -25.70 29.96 41.04
CA VAL A 78 -25.40 28.93 40.05
C VAL A 78 -26.52 27.89 40.05
N ILE A 79 -27.15 27.69 38.90
CA ILE A 79 -28.18 26.69 38.67
C ILE A 79 -27.55 25.55 37.88
N VAL A 80 -27.55 24.34 38.43
CA VAL A 80 -27.08 23.14 37.72
C VAL A 80 -28.26 22.53 36.99
N GLU A 81 -28.26 22.58 35.67
CA GLU A 81 -29.34 22.04 34.83
C GLU A 81 -29.17 20.54 34.57
N SER A 82 -27.95 20.14 34.21
CA SER A 82 -27.55 18.75 34.06
C SER A 82 -26.11 18.58 34.50
N TRP A 83 -25.80 17.46 35.15
CA TRP A 83 -24.44 17.16 35.58
C TRP A 83 -24.13 15.68 35.40
N ASP A 84 -23.16 15.41 34.54
CA ASP A 84 -22.58 14.08 34.34
C ASP A 84 -21.07 14.21 34.40
N GLY A 85 -20.55 14.20 35.63
CA GLY A 85 -19.15 14.43 35.93
C GLY A 85 -18.89 14.26 37.43
N ARG A 86 -17.65 14.38 37.86
CA ARG A 86 -17.28 14.27 39.28
C ARG A 86 -17.04 15.65 39.89
N ASN A 87 -17.06 15.72 41.22
CA ASN A 87 -16.77 16.94 41.98
C ASN A 87 -17.66 18.15 41.60
N GLN A 88 -18.96 17.93 41.37
CA GLN A 88 -19.93 18.98 41.01
C GLN A 88 -19.80 20.24 41.87
N ALA A 89 -19.65 20.05 43.18
CA ALA A 89 -19.58 21.16 44.11
C ALA A 89 -18.34 22.05 43.93
N GLY A 90 -17.18 21.47 43.58
CA GLY A 90 -15.98 22.23 43.25
C GLY A 90 -16.20 23.14 42.05
N PHE A 91 -16.74 22.61 40.95
CA PHE A 91 -17.02 23.39 39.75
C PHE A 91 -18.11 24.44 39.97
N VAL A 92 -19.17 24.10 40.72
CA VAL A 92 -20.22 25.06 41.10
C VAL A 92 -19.64 26.18 41.95
N SER A 93 -18.73 25.89 42.89
CA SER A 93 -18.04 26.93 43.66
C SER A 93 -17.26 27.88 42.75
N VAL A 94 -16.54 27.36 41.75
CA VAL A 94 -15.77 28.17 40.80
C VAL A 94 -16.70 28.99 39.90
N ALA A 95 -17.80 28.41 39.41
CA ALA A 95 -18.81 29.12 38.62
C ALA A 95 -19.53 30.22 39.44
N ASN A 96 -19.66 30.04 40.76
CA ASN A 96 -20.27 31.03 41.62
C ASN A 96 -19.41 32.29 41.75
N GLU A 97 -18.09 32.14 41.79
CA GLU A 97 -17.16 33.28 41.75
C GLU A 97 -17.40 34.11 40.46
N LEU A 98 -17.60 33.44 39.32
CA LEU A 98 -17.95 34.12 38.06
C LEU A 98 -19.33 34.78 38.13
N ALA A 99 -20.34 34.12 38.70
CA ALA A 99 -21.70 34.65 38.84
C ALA A 99 -21.71 35.99 39.60
N GLN A 100 -20.97 36.06 40.71
CA GLN A 100 -20.84 37.30 41.49
C GLN A 100 -20.11 38.39 40.70
N LYS A 101 -18.98 38.05 40.06
CA LYS A 101 -18.22 39.00 39.23
C LYS A 101 -19.06 39.57 38.08
N LEU A 102 -19.82 38.72 37.39
CA LEU A 102 -20.70 39.11 36.26
C LEU A 102 -22.00 39.78 36.70
N LYS A 103 -22.35 39.68 37.98
CA LYS A 103 -23.64 40.10 38.51
C LYS A 103 -24.82 39.51 37.73
N LYS A 104 -24.75 38.19 37.47
CA LYS A 104 -25.74 37.42 36.72
C LYS A 104 -25.89 36.01 37.29
N ASP A 105 -27.10 35.47 37.23
CA ASP A 105 -27.31 34.04 37.45
C ASP A 105 -26.55 33.24 36.39
N VAL A 106 -25.85 32.20 36.83
CA VAL A 106 -25.11 31.29 35.97
C VAL A 106 -25.86 29.97 35.90
N VAL A 107 -26.10 29.45 34.70
CA VAL A 107 -26.64 28.11 34.47
C VAL A 107 -25.51 27.24 33.94
N ILE A 108 -25.22 26.12 34.60
CA ILE A 108 -24.21 25.16 34.15
C ILE A 108 -24.88 23.85 33.75
N GLY A 109 -24.52 23.34 32.57
CA GLY A 109 -24.99 22.07 32.05
C GLY A 109 -23.87 21.26 31.44
N VAL A 110 -23.90 19.95 31.68
CA VAL A 110 -23.01 18.96 31.06
C VAL A 110 -23.86 18.07 30.15
N PRO A 111 -24.07 18.44 28.87
CA PRO A 111 -24.87 17.66 27.92
C PRO A 111 -24.16 16.41 27.38
N HIS A 112 -22.88 16.19 27.77
CA HIS A 112 -22.08 15.00 27.50
C HIS A 112 -21.96 14.65 26.01
N ALA A 113 -21.12 15.41 25.29
CA ALA A 113 -20.89 15.24 23.85
C ALA A 113 -22.11 15.51 22.95
N ARG A 114 -23.12 16.25 23.45
CA ARG A 114 -24.27 16.67 22.64
C ARG A 114 -24.23 18.18 22.37
N PRO A 115 -24.49 18.61 21.12
CA PRO A 115 -24.57 20.02 20.81
C PRO A 115 -25.79 20.65 21.52
N THR A 116 -25.61 21.86 22.03
CA THR A 116 -26.65 22.63 22.72
C THR A 116 -26.78 23.99 22.06
N PRO A 117 -27.94 24.37 21.50
CA PRO A 117 -28.07 25.65 20.83
C PRO A 117 -27.95 26.84 21.82
N PRO A 118 -27.41 28.00 21.39
CA PRO A 118 -27.29 29.18 22.24
C PRO A 118 -28.62 29.64 22.80
N ARG A 119 -28.67 29.85 24.12
CA ARG A 119 -29.83 30.39 24.81
C ARG A 119 -29.79 31.91 24.87
N ARG A 120 -30.98 32.52 24.83
CA ARG A 120 -31.18 33.96 25.00
C ARG A 120 -31.71 34.23 26.40
N GLY A 121 -31.28 35.34 27.00
CA GLY A 121 -31.73 35.79 28.31
C GLY A 121 -30.64 36.53 29.07
N ASP A 122 -31.00 36.98 30.27
CA ASP A 122 -30.11 37.76 31.16
C ASP A 122 -29.14 36.87 31.95
N GLN A 123 -29.35 35.55 31.93
CA GLN A 123 -28.49 34.57 32.57
C GLN A 123 -27.24 34.30 31.72
N PHE A 124 -26.17 33.84 32.37
CA PHE A 124 -24.97 33.35 31.72
C PHE A 124 -24.98 31.82 31.71
N PHE A 125 -24.82 31.20 30.55
CA PHE A 125 -24.91 29.75 30.37
C PHE A 125 -23.50 29.18 30.15
N ILE A 126 -23.18 28.08 30.84
CA ILE A 126 -21.93 27.33 30.69
C ILE A 126 -22.29 25.91 30.26
N TRP A 127 -21.88 25.51 29.07
CA TRP A 127 -22.11 24.19 28.50
C TRP A 127 -20.78 23.44 28.42
N VAL A 128 -20.61 22.42 29.26
CA VAL A 128 -19.37 21.64 29.31
C VAL A 128 -19.46 20.42 28.40
N TRP A 129 -18.40 20.16 27.65
CA TRP A 129 -18.33 19.16 26.59
C TRP A 129 -19.48 19.30 25.59
N SER A 130 -19.60 20.52 25.05
CA SER A 130 -20.64 20.90 24.11
C SER A 130 -20.15 21.94 23.10
N SER A 131 -21.01 22.22 22.13
CA SER A 131 -20.88 23.25 21.10
C SER A 131 -22.28 23.62 20.60
N PRO A 132 -22.51 24.80 20.01
CA PRO A 132 -23.79 25.13 19.37
C PRO A 132 -24.27 24.10 18.35
N LYS A 133 -23.32 23.47 17.66
CA LYS A 133 -23.54 22.55 16.54
C LYS A 133 -22.32 21.65 16.35
N GLY A 134 -22.46 20.61 15.52
CA GLY A 134 -21.38 19.72 15.14
C GLY A 134 -21.25 18.48 16.02
N GLU A 135 -20.11 17.81 15.92
CA GLU A 135 -19.77 16.55 16.59
C GLU A 135 -18.35 16.63 17.16
N THR A 136 -18.02 15.74 18.10
CA THR A 136 -16.69 15.68 18.72
C THR A 136 -15.67 15.05 17.77
N THR A 137 -14.90 15.87 17.05
CA THR A 137 -13.92 15.42 16.04
C THR A 137 -12.48 15.81 16.37
N VAL A 138 -12.28 16.66 17.38
CA VAL A 138 -10.96 17.19 17.72
C VAL A 138 -10.32 16.36 18.83
N LYS A 139 -9.03 16.06 18.69
CA LYS A 139 -8.26 15.41 19.75
C LYS A 139 -7.76 16.46 20.74
N VAL A 140 -8.06 16.26 22.03
CA VAL A 140 -7.59 17.13 23.11
C VAL A 140 -6.07 16.97 23.28
N PRO A 141 -5.31 18.07 23.41
CA PRO A 141 -3.86 18.00 23.64
C PRO A 141 -3.54 17.39 25.01
N GLU A 142 -2.28 16.98 25.21
CA GLU A 142 -1.84 16.40 26.49
C GLU A 142 -1.80 17.41 27.64
N LYS A 143 -1.68 18.70 27.29
CA LYS A 143 -1.70 19.82 28.22
C LYS A 143 -2.53 20.96 27.62
N ILE A 144 -3.18 21.72 28.49
CA ILE A 144 -3.84 22.99 28.18
C ILE A 144 -3.27 24.03 29.14
N TRP A 145 -2.65 25.10 28.61
CA TRP A 145 -1.95 26.11 29.43
C TRP A 145 -0.93 25.51 30.41
N GLU A 146 -0.12 24.56 29.92
CA GLU A 146 0.83 23.75 30.71
C GLU A 146 0.21 22.83 31.78
N ILE A 147 -1.11 22.84 31.97
CA ILE A 147 -1.81 21.96 32.91
C ILE A 147 -2.08 20.63 32.21
N PRO A 148 -1.63 19.48 32.76
CA PRO A 148 -1.94 18.17 32.19
C PRO A 148 -3.44 17.91 32.13
N VAL A 149 -3.93 17.44 30.99
CA VAL A 149 -5.35 17.10 30.80
C VAL A 149 -5.58 15.64 31.20
N ASP A 150 -6.46 15.42 32.17
CA ASP A 150 -6.73 14.07 32.69
C ASP A 150 -7.71 13.28 31.80
N CYS A 151 -8.74 13.92 31.22
CA CYS A 151 -9.65 13.32 30.25
C CYS A 151 -9.27 13.68 28.80
N ARG A 152 -9.04 12.68 27.95
CA ARG A 152 -8.64 12.86 26.53
C ARG A 152 -9.67 12.35 25.54
N ASP A 153 -10.93 12.33 25.94
CA ASP A 153 -12.06 12.06 25.05
C ASP A 153 -12.10 13.11 23.93
N SER A 154 -12.72 12.77 22.80
CA SER A 154 -12.85 13.70 21.69
C SER A 154 -13.63 14.96 22.10
N ALA A 155 -13.13 16.11 21.66
CA ALA A 155 -13.73 17.41 21.90
C ALA A 155 -14.45 17.93 20.65
N PHE A 156 -15.35 18.88 20.86
CA PHE A 156 -15.92 19.65 19.76
C PHE A 156 -14.87 20.60 19.15
N PRO A 157 -14.91 20.86 17.84
CA PRO A 157 -14.27 22.06 17.30
C PRO A 157 -15.06 23.32 17.70
N SER A 158 -14.40 24.49 17.67
CA SER A 158 -15.12 25.76 17.71
C SER A 158 -16.14 25.84 16.59
N SER A 159 -17.30 26.42 16.87
CA SER A 159 -18.34 26.61 15.86
C SER A 159 -18.03 27.77 14.91
N GLY A 160 -17.10 28.66 15.31
CA GLY A 160 -16.74 29.89 14.61
C GLY A 160 -17.82 30.99 14.70
N GLU A 161 -18.83 30.82 15.55
CA GLU A 161 -19.91 31.78 15.75
C GLU A 161 -19.61 32.77 16.89
N GLY A 162 -18.61 32.48 17.70
CA GLY A 162 -18.24 33.25 18.89
C GLY A 162 -16.77 33.63 18.97
N ILE A 163 -16.34 33.93 20.19
CA ILE A 163 -14.95 34.24 20.52
C ILE A 163 -14.31 32.98 21.08
N ALA A 164 -13.34 32.42 20.36
CA ALA A 164 -12.58 31.28 20.84
C ALA A 164 -11.65 31.68 22.01
N ILE A 165 -11.63 30.86 23.05
CA ILE A 165 -10.66 30.90 24.13
C ILE A 165 -9.61 29.84 23.81
N VAL A 166 -8.42 30.31 23.42
CA VAL A 166 -7.37 29.47 22.85
C VAL A 166 -6.24 29.28 23.85
N ASP A 167 -5.76 28.05 23.98
CA ASP A 167 -4.44 27.81 24.55
C ASP A 167 -3.38 28.25 23.56
N GLU A 168 -2.78 29.40 23.83
CA GLU A 168 -1.73 29.94 22.99
C GLU A 168 -0.61 28.92 22.80
N ALA A 169 -0.17 28.12 23.76
CA ALA A 169 0.97 27.22 23.52
C ALA A 169 0.68 26.15 22.44
N THR A 170 -0.54 25.62 22.43
CA THR A 170 -0.92 24.48 21.56
C THR A 170 -1.73 24.91 20.33
N GLY A 171 -2.34 26.10 20.36
CA GLY A 171 -3.35 26.54 19.39
C GLY A 171 -4.70 25.83 19.54
N TYR A 172 -4.91 25.12 20.65
CA TYR A 172 -6.16 24.40 20.90
C TYR A 172 -7.25 25.35 21.41
N GLU A 173 -8.40 25.35 20.73
CA GLU A 173 -9.58 26.12 21.15
C GLU A 173 -10.27 25.39 22.30
N VAL A 174 -9.98 25.84 23.53
CA VAL A 174 -10.46 25.19 24.77
C VAL A 174 -11.97 25.38 24.93
N ALA A 175 -12.46 26.57 24.58
CA ALA A 175 -13.85 26.97 24.71
C ALA A 175 -14.21 28.05 23.68
N GLU A 176 -15.50 28.33 23.54
CA GLU A 176 -16.04 29.38 22.68
C GLU A 176 -17.15 30.16 23.40
N LEU A 177 -17.05 31.49 23.39
CA LEU A 177 -18.04 32.40 23.99
C LEU A 177 -18.94 33.01 22.91
N ILE A 178 -20.24 32.67 22.95
CA ILE A 178 -21.27 33.17 22.03
C ILE A 178 -22.33 33.93 22.84
N SER A 179 -22.25 35.25 22.80
CA SER A 179 -23.10 36.13 23.62
C SER A 179 -22.96 35.77 25.12
N ASN A 180 -24.04 35.35 25.79
CA ASN A 180 -24.03 34.90 27.19
C ASN A 180 -23.87 33.36 27.33
N ASN A 181 -23.37 32.65 26.31
CA ASN A 181 -23.18 31.20 26.36
C ASN A 181 -21.71 30.87 26.18
N LEU A 182 -21.11 30.22 27.16
CA LEU A 182 -19.76 29.69 27.12
C LEU A 182 -19.81 28.18 26.87
N TYR A 183 -19.22 27.73 25.77
CA TYR A 183 -19.11 26.32 25.42
C TYR A 183 -17.69 25.85 25.71
N ILE A 184 -17.52 24.94 26.65
CA ILE A 184 -16.23 24.29 26.90
C ILE A 184 -16.21 23.01 26.07
N HIS A 185 -15.29 22.91 25.12
CA HIS A 185 -15.40 21.90 24.06
C HIS A 185 -14.99 20.48 24.45
N HIS A 186 -14.23 20.33 25.53
CA HIS A 186 -13.77 19.04 26.07
C HIS A 186 -14.43 18.72 27.42
N ASP A 187 -14.39 17.45 27.81
CA ASP A 187 -14.92 16.97 29.09
C ASP A 187 -14.02 17.32 30.26
N VAL A 188 -14.03 18.60 30.65
CA VAL A 188 -13.23 19.12 31.77
C VAL A 188 -13.81 18.77 33.14
N VAL A 189 -14.88 17.98 33.22
CA VAL A 189 -15.55 17.62 34.49
C VAL A 189 -15.56 16.12 34.75
N HIS A 190 -14.91 15.33 33.90
CA HIS A 190 -14.94 13.87 33.91
C HIS A 190 -14.43 13.28 35.24
N GLY A 191 -13.18 13.59 35.60
CA GLY A 191 -12.50 13.05 36.77
C GLY A 191 -12.80 13.82 38.06
N GLY A 192 -13.21 15.08 37.94
CA GLY A 192 -13.35 16.03 39.04
C GLY A 192 -12.03 16.41 39.70
N THR A 193 -10.92 16.27 38.97
CA THR A 193 -9.57 16.42 39.54
C THR A 193 -9.22 17.88 39.82
N PRO A 194 -8.23 18.16 40.67
CA PRO A 194 -7.73 19.53 40.86
C PRO A 194 -7.25 20.19 39.56
N ARG A 195 -6.70 19.42 38.61
CA ARG A 195 -6.20 19.92 37.32
C ARG A 195 -7.36 20.33 36.40
N GLU A 196 -8.37 19.48 36.30
CA GLU A 196 -9.61 19.79 35.58
C GLU A 196 -10.29 21.04 36.15
N LEU A 197 -10.34 21.18 37.48
CA LEU A 197 -10.88 22.38 38.13
C LEU A 197 -10.03 23.64 37.83
N GLU A 198 -8.71 23.49 37.73
CA GLU A 198 -7.79 24.57 37.37
C GLU A 198 -7.99 25.02 35.92
N ILE A 199 -8.10 24.09 34.97
CA ILE A 199 -8.44 24.38 33.57
C ILE A 199 -9.79 25.08 33.49
N PHE A 200 -10.82 24.55 34.16
CA PHE A 200 -12.15 25.16 34.18
C PHE A 200 -12.13 26.58 34.74
N ARG A 201 -11.43 26.82 35.86
CA ARG A 201 -11.26 28.17 36.42
C ARG A 201 -10.58 29.09 35.41
N ARG A 202 -9.52 28.64 34.76
CA ARG A 202 -8.81 29.43 33.76
C ARG A 202 -9.70 29.80 32.58
N VAL A 203 -10.53 28.88 32.07
CA VAL A 203 -11.52 29.18 31.03
C VAL A 203 -12.50 30.26 31.50
N LEU A 204 -13.00 30.19 32.74
CA LEU A 204 -13.94 31.19 33.26
C LEU A 204 -13.30 32.56 33.43
N ASP A 205 -12.03 32.63 33.86
CA ASP A 205 -11.30 33.89 33.97
C ASP A 205 -11.07 34.53 32.59
N GLU A 206 -10.74 33.73 31.56
CA GLU A 206 -10.64 34.22 30.17
C GLU A 206 -11.99 34.69 29.63
N ALA A 207 -13.07 33.95 29.89
CA ALA A 207 -14.42 34.34 29.50
C ALA A 207 -14.85 35.63 30.22
N PHE A 208 -14.50 35.80 31.49
CA PHE A 208 -14.78 37.02 32.24
C PHE A 208 -14.09 38.22 31.61
N VAL A 209 -12.79 38.10 31.30
CA VAL A 209 -12.02 39.13 30.59
C VAL A 209 -12.72 39.53 29.29
N GLU A 210 -13.12 38.57 28.47
CA GLU A 210 -13.82 38.82 27.20
C GLU A 210 -15.22 39.44 27.38
N LEU A 211 -15.89 39.24 28.51
CA LEU A 211 -17.18 39.86 28.80
C LEU A 211 -17.05 41.28 29.32
N THR A 212 -16.01 41.59 30.11
CA THR A 212 -15.90 42.86 30.83
C THR A 212 -14.98 43.89 30.19
N PHE A 213 -14.03 43.49 29.34
CA PHE A 213 -13.11 44.44 28.72
C PHE A 213 -13.85 45.46 27.85
N ASP A 214 -13.28 46.65 27.74
CA ASP A 214 -13.81 47.66 26.83
C ASP A 214 -13.55 47.27 25.35
N PRO A 215 -14.28 47.84 24.39
CA PRO A 215 -14.10 47.51 22.98
C PRO A 215 -12.68 47.78 22.43
N ALA A 216 -11.93 48.74 22.99
CA ALA A 216 -10.59 49.09 22.54
C ALA A 216 -9.56 48.06 22.99
N GLU A 217 -9.61 47.64 24.26
CA GLU A 217 -8.77 46.56 24.81
C GLU A 217 -9.00 45.24 24.08
N LYS A 218 -10.26 44.92 23.75
CA LYS A 218 -10.61 43.74 22.95
C LYS A 218 -10.02 43.80 21.54
N ALA A 219 -10.03 44.97 20.91
CA ALA A 219 -9.47 45.16 19.57
C ALA A 219 -7.94 44.98 19.58
N GLU A 220 -7.25 45.51 20.57
CA GLU A 220 -5.80 45.35 20.72
C GLU A 220 -5.41 43.88 20.97
N ARG A 221 -6.15 43.19 21.85
CA ARG A 221 -5.94 41.76 22.11
C ARG A 221 -6.15 40.91 20.85
N ARG A 222 -7.21 41.16 20.09
CA ARG A 222 -7.48 40.46 18.81
C ARG A 222 -6.36 40.67 17.82
N LYS A 223 -5.91 41.92 17.64
CA LYS A 223 -4.79 42.22 16.73
C LYS A 223 -3.53 41.45 17.13
N LYS A 224 -3.20 41.39 18.42
CA LYS A 224 -2.05 40.62 18.91
C LYS A 224 -2.21 39.12 18.67
N MET A 225 -3.41 38.57 18.87
CA MET A 225 -3.68 37.16 18.57
C MET A 225 -3.57 36.86 17.07
N GLU A 226 -4.12 37.72 16.21
CA GLU A 226 -4.01 37.61 14.75
C GLU A 226 -2.54 37.66 14.28
N GLU A 227 -1.73 38.55 14.85
CA GLU A 227 -0.29 38.63 14.56
C GLU A 227 0.46 37.34 14.98
N MET A 228 0.15 36.80 16.16
CA MET A 228 0.74 35.53 16.64
C MET A 228 0.29 34.34 15.81
N GLU A 229 -0.99 34.27 15.45
CA GLU A 229 -1.56 33.22 14.59
C GLU A 229 -0.91 33.26 13.20
N PHE A 230 -0.80 34.46 12.62
CA PHE A 230 -0.12 34.66 11.34
C PHE A 230 1.33 34.17 11.38
N SER A 231 2.10 34.55 12.41
CA SER A 231 3.49 34.11 12.58
C SER A 231 3.62 32.58 12.64
N ARG A 232 2.70 31.91 13.35
CA ARG A 232 2.70 30.44 13.45
C ARG A 232 2.29 29.75 12.17
N ASN A 233 1.28 30.29 11.50
CA ASN A 233 0.85 29.76 10.21
C ASN A 233 1.97 29.93 9.16
N GLN A 234 2.73 31.02 9.23
CA GLN A 234 3.92 31.23 8.41
C GLN A 234 5.01 30.19 8.72
N GLU A 235 5.35 29.94 9.98
CA GLU A 235 6.33 28.91 10.37
C GLU A 235 5.90 27.52 9.92
N ARG A 236 4.64 27.13 10.18
CA ARG A 236 4.08 25.84 9.73
C ARG A 236 4.14 25.70 8.21
N TYR A 237 3.80 26.76 7.47
CA TYR A 237 3.89 26.76 6.01
C TYR A 237 5.33 26.56 5.51
N ILE A 238 6.30 27.22 6.14
CA ILE A 238 7.73 27.04 5.82
C ILE A 238 8.16 25.59 6.08
N ASP A 239 7.81 25.04 7.25
CA ASP A 239 8.15 23.66 7.61
C ASP A 239 7.57 22.63 6.64
N GLU A 240 6.29 22.77 6.25
CA GLU A 240 5.66 21.88 5.29
C GLU A 240 6.29 22.01 3.89
N CYS A 241 6.64 23.23 3.45
CA CYS A 241 7.38 23.44 2.21
C CYS A 241 8.76 22.77 2.24
N VAL A 242 9.49 22.85 3.36
CA VAL A 242 10.80 22.20 3.52
C VAL A 242 10.66 20.68 3.49
N LYS A 243 9.69 20.10 4.21
CA LYS A 243 9.42 18.65 4.18
C LYS A 243 9.09 18.17 2.77
N TRP A 244 8.25 18.92 2.05
CA TRP A 244 7.90 18.60 0.67
C TRP A 244 9.13 18.63 -0.25
N LEU A 245 9.98 19.66 -0.15
CA LEU A 245 11.23 19.75 -0.92
C LEU A 245 12.18 18.59 -0.60
N GLN A 246 12.38 18.25 0.66
CA GLN A 246 13.22 17.13 1.08
C GLN A 246 12.72 15.80 0.50
N LYS A 247 11.41 15.56 0.54
CA LYS A 247 10.81 14.40 -0.10
C LYS A 247 11.08 14.39 -1.61
N LYS A 248 10.95 15.53 -2.28
CA LYS A 248 11.22 15.65 -3.72
C LYS A 248 12.69 15.40 -4.07
N ILE A 249 13.62 15.84 -3.23
CA ILE A 249 15.05 15.57 -3.36
C ILE A 249 15.29 14.06 -3.27
N ALA A 250 14.81 13.40 -2.22
CA ALA A 250 14.99 11.96 -2.03
C ALA A 250 14.40 11.13 -3.19
N GLU A 251 13.19 11.47 -3.65
CA GLU A 251 12.58 10.85 -4.83
C GLU A 251 13.43 11.05 -6.10
N THR A 252 14.07 12.21 -6.25
CA THR A 252 14.89 12.52 -7.42
C THR A 252 16.22 11.77 -7.37
N GLU A 253 16.84 11.66 -6.19
CA GLU A 253 18.08 10.89 -5.97
C GLU A 253 17.87 9.40 -6.25
N GLU A 254 16.76 8.81 -5.78
CA GLU A 254 16.43 7.41 -6.07
C GLU A 254 16.25 7.16 -7.58
N ASN A 255 15.59 8.09 -8.27
CA ASN A 255 15.41 8.00 -9.72
C ASN A 255 16.73 8.17 -10.49
N LEU A 256 17.63 9.03 -10.00
CA LEU A 256 18.96 9.21 -10.57
C LEU A 256 19.77 7.92 -10.46
N GLN A 257 19.82 7.31 -9.27
CA GLN A 257 20.51 6.04 -9.05
C GLN A 257 19.99 4.93 -9.99
N LYS A 258 18.66 4.79 -10.11
CA LYS A 258 18.03 3.83 -11.03
C LYS A 258 18.42 4.07 -12.50
N ALA A 259 18.56 5.32 -12.90
CA ALA A 259 19.00 5.67 -14.26
C ALA A 259 20.46 5.28 -14.49
N GLU A 260 21.34 5.50 -13.51
CA GLU A 260 22.76 5.12 -13.57
C GLU A 260 22.94 3.60 -13.67
N GLU A 261 22.24 2.83 -12.82
CA GLU A 261 22.25 1.35 -12.88
C GLU A 261 21.80 0.83 -14.26
N ARG A 262 20.83 1.50 -14.88
CA ARG A 262 20.36 1.17 -16.22
C ARG A 262 21.41 1.45 -17.30
N VAL A 263 22.16 2.55 -17.18
CA VAL A 263 23.28 2.87 -18.09
C VAL A 263 24.36 1.80 -18.00
N GLU A 264 24.74 1.36 -16.80
CA GLU A 264 25.71 0.29 -16.61
C GLU A 264 25.26 -1.04 -17.22
N LYS A 265 23.98 -1.39 -17.05
CA LYS A 265 23.40 -2.61 -17.63
C LYS A 265 23.48 -2.59 -19.16
N ILE A 266 23.00 -1.52 -19.79
CA ILE A 266 23.01 -1.38 -21.26
C ILE A 266 24.44 -1.41 -21.80
N THR A 267 25.39 -0.83 -21.09
CA THR A 267 26.80 -0.84 -21.49
C THR A 267 27.37 -2.27 -21.52
N ARG A 268 27.02 -3.12 -20.54
CA ARG A 268 27.42 -4.54 -20.55
C ARG A 268 26.82 -5.30 -21.73
N GLU A 269 25.52 -5.13 -21.97
CA GLU A 269 24.82 -5.74 -23.11
C GLU A 269 25.44 -5.32 -24.45
N LEU A 270 25.83 -4.05 -24.59
CA LEU A 270 26.51 -3.53 -25.77
C LEU A 270 27.87 -4.23 -26.00
N VAL A 271 28.68 -4.41 -24.94
CA VAL A 271 29.97 -5.10 -25.04
C VAL A 271 29.80 -6.55 -25.50
N GLU A 272 28.80 -7.26 -24.97
CA GLU A 272 28.49 -8.63 -25.37
C GLU A 272 28.06 -8.72 -26.84
N ALA A 273 27.14 -7.85 -27.27
CA ALA A 273 26.67 -7.81 -28.66
C ALA A 273 27.81 -7.49 -29.65
N VAL A 274 28.73 -6.59 -29.26
CA VAL A 274 29.92 -6.29 -30.09
C VAL A 274 30.83 -7.51 -30.22
N ARG A 275 31.05 -8.26 -29.14
CA ARG A 275 31.87 -9.50 -29.19
C ARG A 275 31.25 -10.56 -30.09
N GLU A 276 29.94 -10.80 -29.94
CA GLU A 276 29.21 -11.76 -30.78
C GLU A 276 29.29 -11.39 -32.26
N ARG A 277 29.14 -10.10 -32.59
CA ARG A 277 29.30 -9.60 -33.96
C ARG A 277 30.69 -9.92 -34.53
N GLU A 278 31.74 -9.67 -33.76
CA GLU A 278 33.12 -9.95 -34.19
C GLU A 278 33.37 -11.46 -34.37
N ASP A 279 32.82 -12.30 -33.49
CA ASP A 279 32.91 -13.75 -33.62
C ASP A 279 32.22 -14.26 -34.90
N LEU A 280 31.00 -13.79 -35.16
CA LEU A 280 30.26 -14.12 -36.37
C LEU A 280 30.96 -13.61 -37.64
N ALA A 281 31.55 -12.41 -37.59
CA ALA A 281 32.32 -11.86 -38.70
C ALA A 281 33.54 -12.73 -39.01
N ARG A 282 34.29 -13.16 -37.99
CA ARG A 282 35.43 -14.08 -38.15
C ARG A 282 35.01 -15.43 -38.72
N GLN A 283 33.90 -16.00 -38.24
CA GLN A 283 33.38 -17.26 -38.77
C GLN A 283 32.98 -17.13 -40.25
N LYS A 284 32.28 -16.04 -40.60
CA LYS A 284 31.91 -15.75 -41.99
C LYS A 284 33.14 -15.63 -42.88
N GLU A 285 34.16 -14.88 -42.45
CA GLU A 285 35.39 -14.71 -43.21
C GLU A 285 36.13 -16.04 -43.38
N ALA A 286 36.26 -16.84 -42.33
CA ALA A 286 36.87 -18.17 -42.40
C ALA A 286 36.15 -19.10 -43.39
N LEU A 287 34.81 -19.10 -43.37
CA LEU A 287 34.00 -19.86 -44.32
C LEU A 287 34.21 -19.36 -45.75
N GLN A 288 34.16 -18.05 -45.98
CA GLN A 288 34.36 -17.44 -47.30
C GLN A 288 35.74 -17.78 -47.89
N ASN A 289 36.79 -17.69 -47.07
CA ASN A 289 38.15 -18.04 -47.46
C ASN A 289 38.33 -19.56 -47.68
N GLY A 290 37.52 -20.39 -47.04
CA GLY A 290 37.48 -21.84 -47.24
C GLY A 290 36.77 -22.30 -48.52
N VAL A 291 35.84 -21.48 -49.06
CA VAL A 291 35.01 -21.86 -50.24
C VAL A 291 35.84 -22.34 -51.43
N PRO A 292 36.93 -21.67 -51.87
CA PRO A 292 37.70 -22.14 -53.02
C PRO A 292 38.27 -23.54 -52.85
N LYS A 293 38.81 -23.84 -51.66
CA LYS A 293 39.40 -25.15 -51.34
C LYS A 293 38.34 -26.25 -51.28
N GLU A 294 37.21 -25.97 -50.63
CA GLU A 294 36.10 -26.92 -50.58
C GLU A 294 35.46 -27.13 -51.96
N LYS A 295 35.36 -26.07 -52.79
CA LYS A 295 34.90 -26.18 -54.19
C LYS A 295 35.79 -27.13 -55.01
N GLU A 296 37.11 -27.02 -54.88
CA GLU A 296 38.05 -27.93 -55.55
C GLU A 296 37.91 -29.37 -55.02
N ARG A 297 37.79 -29.54 -53.70
CA ARG A 297 37.55 -30.85 -53.07
C ARG A 297 36.27 -31.49 -53.60
N PHE A 298 35.14 -30.78 -53.59
CA PHE A 298 33.86 -31.29 -54.06
C PHE A 298 33.86 -31.55 -55.58
N GLY A 299 34.57 -30.74 -56.37
CA GLY A 299 34.78 -31.00 -57.79
C GLY A 299 35.49 -32.35 -58.03
N ARG A 300 36.60 -32.59 -57.32
CA ARG A 300 37.32 -33.88 -57.38
C ARG A 300 36.48 -35.05 -56.90
N GLU A 301 35.66 -34.84 -55.86
CA GLU A 301 34.76 -35.86 -55.34
C GLU A 301 33.68 -36.24 -56.38
N PHE A 302 33.05 -35.25 -57.02
CA PHE A 302 32.07 -35.46 -58.08
C PHE A 302 32.66 -36.25 -59.25
N GLU A 303 33.87 -35.90 -59.69
CA GLU A 303 34.57 -36.63 -60.75
C GLU A 303 34.83 -38.09 -60.38
N LYS A 304 35.18 -38.36 -59.12
CA LYS A 304 35.40 -39.73 -58.63
C LYS A 304 34.09 -40.52 -58.62
N ILE A 305 32.99 -39.92 -58.17
CA ILE A 305 31.66 -40.56 -58.19
C ILE A 305 31.27 -40.92 -59.62
N ALA A 306 31.47 -39.99 -60.57
CA ALA A 306 31.14 -40.20 -61.98
C ALA A 306 32.00 -41.28 -62.67
N LYS A 307 33.16 -41.63 -62.09
CA LYS A 307 34.06 -42.68 -62.59
C LYS A 307 33.89 -44.03 -61.88
N LEU A 308 32.97 -44.14 -60.91
CA LEU A 308 32.70 -45.42 -60.27
C LEU A 308 32.16 -46.43 -61.30
N PRO A 309 32.60 -47.70 -61.27
CA PRO A 309 32.29 -48.69 -62.30
C PRO A 309 30.78 -48.99 -62.44
N ASP A 310 30.04 -48.85 -61.34
CA ASP A 310 28.59 -49.09 -61.31
C ASP A 310 27.75 -47.83 -61.55
N VAL A 311 28.38 -46.68 -61.85
CA VAL A 311 27.69 -45.40 -62.06
C VAL A 311 27.66 -45.08 -63.56
N GLU A 312 26.45 -44.98 -64.13
CA GLU A 312 26.24 -44.56 -65.52
C GLU A 312 26.25 -43.04 -65.66
N LYS A 313 25.66 -42.34 -64.69
CA LYS A 313 25.48 -40.88 -64.77
C LYS A 313 25.32 -40.26 -63.40
N VAL A 314 25.81 -39.03 -63.24
CA VAL A 314 25.58 -38.21 -62.04
C VAL A 314 24.95 -36.87 -62.45
N ARG A 315 23.98 -36.39 -61.68
CA ARG A 315 23.33 -35.08 -61.85
C ARG A 315 23.17 -34.40 -60.49
N VAL A 316 23.24 -33.08 -60.47
CA VAL A 316 22.88 -32.28 -59.28
C VAL A 316 21.74 -31.35 -59.69
N LEU A 317 20.63 -31.40 -58.94
CA LEU A 317 19.47 -30.55 -59.17
C LEU A 317 18.84 -30.22 -57.82
N ASP A 318 18.54 -28.95 -57.58
CA ASP A 318 17.78 -28.47 -56.40
C ASP A 318 18.31 -29.00 -55.05
N GLY A 319 19.64 -29.01 -54.87
CA GLY A 319 20.26 -29.50 -53.62
C GLY A 319 20.29 -31.02 -53.46
N VAL A 320 19.98 -31.77 -54.53
CA VAL A 320 19.99 -33.24 -54.54
C VAL A 320 21.05 -33.76 -55.51
N LEU A 321 21.96 -34.60 -55.01
CA LEU A 321 22.87 -35.40 -55.82
C LEU A 321 22.16 -36.67 -56.29
N ARG A 322 21.92 -36.78 -57.60
CA ARG A 322 21.29 -37.94 -58.24
C ARG A 322 22.33 -38.79 -58.95
N VAL A 323 22.49 -40.03 -58.49
CA VAL A 323 23.40 -41.02 -59.07
C VAL A 323 22.58 -42.09 -59.77
N PHE A 324 22.83 -42.28 -61.05
CA PHE A 324 22.21 -43.31 -61.87
C PHE A 324 23.18 -44.46 -62.02
N THR A 325 22.78 -45.65 -61.61
CA THR A 325 23.63 -46.84 -61.65
C THR A 325 23.49 -47.58 -62.98
N GLY A 326 24.49 -48.39 -63.29
CA GLY A 326 24.36 -49.48 -64.24
C GLY A 326 23.44 -50.58 -63.74
N MET A 327 23.43 -51.70 -64.45
CA MET A 327 22.68 -52.89 -64.02
C MET A 327 23.29 -53.43 -62.73
N ILE A 328 22.50 -53.45 -61.65
CA ILE A 328 22.89 -54.02 -60.36
C ILE A 328 22.44 -55.48 -60.32
N ASN A 329 23.40 -56.35 -59.99
CA ASN A 329 23.17 -57.76 -59.75
C ASN A 329 23.41 -58.09 -58.28
N ILE A 330 22.65 -59.05 -57.75
CA ILE A 330 22.83 -59.59 -56.40
C ILE A 330 23.11 -61.08 -56.51
N ASN A 331 24.20 -61.53 -55.88
CA ASN A 331 24.43 -62.96 -55.66
C ASN A 331 23.73 -63.40 -54.38
N TYR A 332 22.75 -64.29 -54.51
CA TYR A 332 22.02 -64.84 -53.37
C TYR A 332 21.94 -66.37 -53.50
N ARG A 333 22.50 -67.07 -52.51
CA ARG A 333 22.55 -68.55 -52.45
C ARG A 333 23.18 -69.19 -53.70
N GLY A 334 24.21 -68.55 -54.25
CA GLY A 334 24.95 -69.05 -55.42
C GLY A 334 24.33 -68.72 -56.77
N GLU A 335 23.16 -68.07 -56.78
CA GLU A 335 22.46 -67.63 -57.98
C GLU A 335 22.60 -66.10 -58.11
N GLU A 336 22.80 -65.62 -59.34
CA GLU A 336 22.89 -64.18 -59.62
C GLU A 336 21.53 -63.67 -60.12
N TYR A 337 21.00 -62.64 -59.46
CA TYR A 337 19.73 -62.00 -59.77
C TYR A 337 19.96 -60.59 -60.33
N GLU A 338 19.33 -60.28 -61.46
CA GLU A 338 19.39 -58.98 -62.11
C GLU A 338 18.33 -58.06 -61.49
N ILE A 339 18.74 -57.20 -60.56
CA ILE A 339 17.83 -56.36 -59.78
C ILE A 339 17.40 -55.12 -60.54
N GLY A 340 18.25 -54.59 -61.42
CA GLY A 340 17.90 -53.44 -62.24
C GLY A 340 18.87 -52.27 -62.13
N ARG A 341 18.53 -51.19 -62.83
CA ARG A 341 19.23 -49.91 -62.77
C ARG A 341 18.55 -49.01 -61.75
N PHE A 342 19.31 -48.28 -60.96
CA PHE A 342 18.79 -47.43 -59.91
C PHE A 342 19.07 -45.95 -60.14
N ARG A 343 18.20 -45.10 -59.61
CA ARG A 343 18.47 -43.70 -59.31
C ARG A 343 18.54 -43.51 -57.80
N ILE A 344 19.71 -43.14 -57.30
CA ILE A 344 19.96 -42.81 -55.91
C ILE A 344 19.92 -41.29 -55.78
N ASP A 345 18.94 -40.77 -55.04
CA ASP A 345 18.80 -39.35 -54.74
C ASP A 345 19.31 -39.11 -53.31
N ILE A 346 20.33 -38.25 -53.17
CA ILE A 346 20.94 -37.86 -51.89
C ILE A 346 20.73 -36.35 -51.71
N GLY A 347 19.84 -35.97 -50.80
CA GLY A 347 19.61 -34.58 -50.41
C GLY A 347 20.72 -34.07 -49.48
N PHE A 348 21.12 -32.81 -49.66
CA PHE A 348 22.10 -32.16 -48.78
C PHE A 348 21.54 -31.84 -47.38
N ASP A 349 20.22 -31.96 -47.22
CA ASP A 349 19.49 -31.93 -45.95
C ASP A 349 19.51 -33.29 -45.21
N GLY A 350 19.95 -34.35 -45.88
CA GLY A 350 20.14 -35.68 -45.32
C GLY A 350 19.12 -36.74 -45.71
N GLU A 351 18.17 -36.42 -46.60
CA GLU A 351 17.27 -37.43 -47.15
C GLU A 351 17.97 -38.32 -48.20
N VAL A 352 17.72 -39.64 -48.16
CA VAL A 352 18.21 -40.58 -49.19
C VAL A 352 17.07 -41.42 -49.73
N ARG A 353 16.95 -41.49 -51.06
CA ARG A 353 15.96 -42.30 -51.78
C ARG A 353 16.61 -43.12 -52.88
N CYS A 354 16.14 -44.35 -53.11
CA CYS A 354 16.65 -45.22 -54.17
C CYS A 354 15.51 -45.77 -55.04
N TYR A 355 15.41 -45.35 -56.29
CA TYR A 355 14.34 -45.76 -57.20
C TYR A 355 14.87 -46.76 -58.22
N ASN A 356 14.21 -47.90 -58.40
CA ASN A 356 14.56 -48.86 -59.45
C ASN A 356 13.87 -48.45 -60.75
N LEU A 357 14.67 -48.25 -61.80
CA LEU A 357 14.21 -47.71 -63.08
C LEU A 357 13.85 -48.79 -64.10
N SER A 358 14.17 -50.06 -63.86
CA SER A 358 14.06 -51.10 -64.88
C SER A 358 13.34 -52.37 -64.46
N ARG A 359 13.35 -52.74 -63.18
CA ARG A 359 12.83 -54.04 -62.70
C ARG A 359 12.12 -53.88 -61.35
N ARG A 360 11.09 -53.03 -61.29
CA ARG A 360 10.23 -52.91 -60.10
C ARG A 360 9.31 -54.12 -60.00
N ILE A 361 9.11 -54.64 -58.79
CA ILE A 361 8.11 -55.67 -58.53
C ILE A 361 6.81 -54.99 -58.11
N ASP A 362 5.71 -55.39 -58.76
CA ASP A 362 4.35 -54.88 -58.54
C ASP A 362 4.22 -53.36 -58.62
N GLY A 363 5.17 -52.69 -59.29
CA GLY A 363 5.21 -51.24 -59.40
C GLY A 363 5.49 -50.48 -58.08
N GLU A 364 5.78 -51.17 -56.98
CA GLU A 364 6.01 -50.56 -55.66
C GLU A 364 7.40 -50.85 -55.10
N PHE A 365 7.94 -52.04 -55.35
CA PHE A 365 9.17 -52.49 -54.72
C PHE A 365 10.37 -52.28 -55.64
N ASP A 366 11.30 -51.46 -55.18
CA ASP A 366 12.53 -51.13 -55.90
C ASP A 366 13.66 -52.12 -55.59
N HIS A 367 13.67 -52.64 -54.36
CA HIS A 367 14.65 -53.60 -53.82
C HIS A 367 14.00 -54.33 -52.61
N PRO A 368 14.50 -55.49 -52.15
CA PRO A 368 13.94 -56.15 -50.95
C PRO A 368 13.84 -55.28 -49.69
N HIS A 369 14.66 -54.23 -49.60
CA HIS A 369 14.70 -53.24 -48.51
C HIS A 369 14.28 -51.82 -48.95
N ILE A 370 13.68 -51.67 -50.14
CA ILE A 370 13.29 -50.35 -50.67
C ILE A 370 11.89 -50.42 -51.28
N LYS A 371 10.97 -49.60 -50.75
CA LYS A 371 9.61 -49.44 -51.25
C LYS A 371 9.37 -47.99 -51.65
N ASN A 372 8.99 -47.75 -52.90
CA ASN A 372 8.74 -46.41 -53.46
C ASN A 372 9.87 -45.41 -53.16
N GLY A 373 11.13 -45.86 -53.29
CA GLY A 373 12.30 -45.03 -52.97
C GLY A 373 12.71 -44.99 -51.50
N TYR A 374 11.87 -45.42 -50.55
CA TYR A 374 12.19 -45.37 -49.11
C TYR A 374 13.10 -46.53 -48.71
N CYS A 375 14.35 -46.23 -48.38
CA CYS A 375 15.35 -47.22 -47.99
C CYS A 375 15.25 -47.59 -46.51
N CYS A 376 15.12 -48.88 -46.21
CA CYS A 376 15.34 -49.41 -44.88
C CYS A 376 16.83 -49.75 -44.70
N PHE A 377 17.62 -48.81 -44.19
CA PHE A 377 19.07 -48.99 -44.05
C PHE A 377 19.50 -49.96 -42.95
N GLY A 378 18.60 -50.36 -42.04
CA GLY A 378 18.93 -51.27 -40.94
C GLY A 378 20.18 -50.81 -40.17
N ASN A 379 21.20 -51.68 -40.11
CA ASN A 379 22.44 -51.44 -39.37
C ASN A 379 23.39 -50.42 -40.04
N ILE A 380 23.24 -50.12 -41.34
CA ILE A 380 24.08 -49.11 -42.01
C ILE A 380 23.55 -47.69 -41.87
N GLY A 381 22.33 -47.51 -41.33
CA GLY A 381 21.70 -46.18 -41.17
C GLY A 381 22.56 -45.13 -40.46
N PRO A 382 23.21 -45.44 -39.32
CA PRO A 382 24.12 -44.49 -38.67
C PRO A 382 25.34 -44.10 -39.50
N ALA A 383 25.87 -45.03 -40.31
CA ALA A 383 26.99 -44.74 -41.21
C ALA A 383 26.56 -43.82 -42.36
N VAL A 384 25.37 -44.04 -42.93
CA VAL A 384 24.75 -43.17 -43.92
C VAL A 384 24.59 -41.75 -43.36
N ALA A 385 23.95 -41.60 -42.19
CA ALA A 385 23.75 -40.29 -41.56
C ALA A 385 25.08 -39.57 -41.28
N LYS A 386 26.11 -40.30 -40.82
CA LYS A 386 27.45 -39.75 -40.56
C LYS A 386 28.12 -39.26 -41.83
N LEU A 387 28.05 -40.00 -42.93
CA LEU A 387 28.70 -39.62 -44.19
C LEU A 387 28.04 -38.40 -44.83
N ILE A 388 26.71 -38.30 -44.74
CA ILE A 388 25.95 -37.09 -45.15
C ILE A 388 26.40 -35.89 -44.32
N GLY A 389 26.38 -35.98 -42.99
CA GLY A 389 26.76 -34.86 -42.12
C GLY A 389 28.22 -34.40 -42.28
N GLN A 390 29.08 -35.26 -42.84
CA GLN A 390 30.48 -34.94 -43.16
C GLN A 390 30.71 -34.50 -44.61
N TYR A 391 29.66 -34.42 -45.43
CA TYR A 391 29.74 -34.17 -46.87
C TYR A 391 30.75 -35.09 -47.56
N LYS A 392 30.70 -36.39 -47.24
CA LYS A 392 31.53 -37.45 -47.86
C LYS A 392 30.67 -38.28 -48.82
N PHE A 393 30.23 -37.63 -49.89
CA PHE A 393 29.29 -38.21 -50.83
C PHE A 393 29.88 -39.36 -51.64
N LEU A 394 31.19 -39.39 -51.88
CA LEU A 394 31.82 -40.53 -52.58
C LEU A 394 31.68 -41.82 -51.77
N ASP A 395 32.10 -41.78 -50.50
CA ASP A 395 32.02 -42.93 -49.61
C ASP A 395 30.56 -43.36 -49.41
N LEU A 396 29.65 -42.39 -49.32
CA LEU A 396 28.21 -42.65 -49.22
C LEU A 396 27.66 -43.36 -50.45
N VAL A 397 28.00 -42.91 -51.67
CA VAL A 397 27.54 -43.55 -52.90
C VAL A 397 28.07 -44.97 -53.01
N VAL A 398 29.34 -45.20 -52.66
CA VAL A 398 29.92 -46.55 -52.62
C VAL A 398 29.16 -47.44 -51.64
N LEU A 399 28.90 -46.96 -50.43
CA LEU A 399 28.13 -47.69 -49.42
C LEU A 399 26.70 -48.00 -49.89
N LEU A 400 26.04 -47.06 -50.56
CA LEU A 400 24.68 -47.23 -51.07
C LEU A 400 24.64 -48.22 -52.25
N ILE A 401 25.63 -48.22 -53.13
CA ILE A 401 25.73 -49.22 -54.20
C ILE A 401 25.96 -50.61 -53.60
N GLU A 402 26.81 -50.72 -52.58
CA GLU A 402 27.02 -52.00 -51.88
C GLU A 402 25.76 -52.48 -51.16
N PHE A 403 25.00 -51.55 -50.56
CA PHE A 403 23.67 -51.84 -50.02
C PHE A 403 22.72 -52.38 -51.09
N LEU A 404 22.74 -51.81 -52.30
CA LEU A 404 21.93 -52.29 -53.43
C LEU A 404 22.42 -53.63 -54.01
N LYS A 405 23.67 -54.03 -53.75
CA LYS A 405 24.26 -55.31 -54.17
C LYS A 405 24.08 -56.43 -53.15
N THR A 406 23.50 -56.13 -51.99
CA THR A 406 23.37 -57.08 -50.89
C THR A 406 21.90 -57.36 -50.55
N ALA A 407 21.55 -58.63 -50.47
CA ALA A 407 20.22 -59.05 -50.05
C ALA A 407 20.32 -59.84 -48.73
N ASN A 408 19.93 -59.19 -47.63
CA ASN A 408 19.83 -59.84 -46.32
C ASN A 408 18.36 -60.16 -45.98
N PRO A 409 17.95 -61.45 -45.90
CA PRO A 409 16.57 -61.88 -45.64
C PRO A 409 15.94 -61.27 -44.38
N LYS A 410 16.77 -60.86 -43.42
CA LYS A 410 16.32 -60.22 -42.20
C LYS A 410 15.77 -58.83 -42.52
N GLY A 411 14.44 -58.71 -42.51
CA GLY A 411 13.73 -57.44 -42.68
C GLY A 411 13.22 -57.16 -44.09
N TRP A 412 13.24 -58.13 -45.01
CA TRP A 412 12.62 -57.97 -46.33
C TRP A 412 11.12 -57.71 -46.21
N HIS A 413 10.58 -56.95 -47.16
CA HIS A 413 9.15 -57.00 -47.43
C HIS A 413 8.79 -58.42 -47.90
N ARG A 414 7.69 -58.98 -47.39
CA ARG A 414 7.31 -60.38 -47.67
C ARG A 414 7.08 -60.61 -49.16
N GLU A 415 6.63 -59.57 -49.84
CA GLU A 415 6.26 -59.50 -51.25
C GLU A 415 7.49 -59.25 -52.16
N ALA A 416 8.59 -58.75 -51.60
CA ALA A 416 9.79 -58.35 -52.33
C ALA A 416 10.97 -59.30 -52.06
N ARG A 417 10.74 -60.61 -52.20
CA ARG A 417 11.80 -61.61 -52.10
C ARG A 417 12.75 -61.53 -53.28
N ILE A 418 14.03 -61.74 -53.06
CA ILE A 418 15.05 -61.64 -54.11
C ILE A 418 14.76 -62.55 -55.31
N GLU A 419 14.18 -63.72 -55.05
CA GLU A 419 13.80 -64.72 -56.06
C GLU A 419 12.71 -64.24 -57.03
N ASN A 420 12.02 -63.13 -56.71
CA ASN A 420 11.01 -62.52 -57.58
C ASN A 420 11.64 -61.64 -58.68
N TRP A 421 12.94 -61.32 -58.59
CA TRP A 421 13.69 -60.69 -59.68
C TRP A 421 14.20 -61.74 -60.67
N PRO A 422 14.37 -61.38 -61.97
CA PRO A 422 14.87 -62.31 -62.95
C PRO A 422 16.30 -62.74 -62.60
N LYS A 423 16.59 -64.03 -62.73
CA LYS A 423 17.98 -64.51 -62.70
C LYS A 423 18.75 -63.88 -63.85
N ALA A 424 19.97 -63.43 -63.60
CA ALA A 424 20.89 -63.01 -64.64
C ALA A 424 21.16 -64.27 -65.49
N SER A 425 20.45 -64.40 -66.61
CA SER A 425 20.53 -65.58 -67.49
C SER A 425 22.01 -65.90 -67.73
N GLN A 426 22.43 -67.15 -67.48
CA GLN A 426 23.80 -67.61 -67.76
C GLN A 426 24.19 -67.08 -69.14
N LYS A 427 25.06 -66.05 -69.18
CA LYS A 427 25.48 -65.43 -70.45
C LYS A 427 26.01 -66.57 -71.31
N THR A 428 25.27 -66.88 -72.37
CA THR A 428 25.72 -67.76 -73.46
C THR A 428 27.15 -67.36 -73.79
N ARG A 429 28.12 -68.23 -73.46
CA ARG A 429 29.50 -68.14 -73.96
C ARG A 429 29.42 -68.17 -75.48
N ARG A 430 29.34 -67.00 -76.13
CA ARG A 430 29.68 -66.87 -77.54
C ARG A 430 31.20 -66.80 -77.62
N ARG A 431 31.76 -67.82 -78.28
CA ARG A 431 33.14 -67.91 -78.76
C ARG A 431 33.52 -66.70 -79.59
#